data_AF-A0A1X7HDL1-F1
#
_entry.id   AF-A0A1X7HDL1-F1
#
_cell.length_a   1.000
_cell.length_b   1.000
_cell.length_c   1.000
_cell.angle_alpha   90.00
_cell.angle_beta   90.00
_cell.angle_gamma   90.00
#
_symmetry.space_group_name_H-M   'P 1'
#
loop_
_entity.id
_entity.type
_entity.pdbx_description
1 polymer ?
#
loop_
_entity_poly.entity_id
_entity_poly.type
_entity_poly.pdbx_seq_one_letter_code
_entity_poly.pdbx_strand_id
1 'polypeptide(L)'
;MRRMDWMPLLSTLAGAAIGIAATLIADRNRWRREEARHALEVRRAVYTAYASALKDAGEEIRAVALGDHMSESARDAAVREAFRGTGLHTASEQLWLVGPPLVVAAGNEAFHSLRQMRDAYARGVAVGSAEDTAFIQQRRTAMAQMRRRMREDLGIGPLGIE
;
A
#
# COMPACT_ATOMS: atom_id res chain seq x y z
N MET A 1 7.51 12.73 74.64
CA MET A 1 7.78 12.29 73.25
C MET A 1 6.62 12.76 72.36
N ARG A 2 6.84 13.75 71.48
CA ARG A 2 5.82 14.18 70.51
C ARG A 2 5.57 13.04 69.52
N ARG A 3 4.33 12.59 69.41
CA ARG A 3 3.86 11.78 68.27
C ARG A 3 4.01 12.71 67.05
N MET A 4 4.99 12.47 66.18
CA MET A 4 5.05 13.18 64.90
C MET A 4 3.78 12.80 64.13
N ASP A 5 3.03 13.76 63.62
CA ASP A 5 1.91 13.47 62.74
C ASP A 5 2.48 13.15 61.36
N TRP A 6 2.66 11.86 61.06
CA TRP A 6 3.18 11.36 59.77
C TRP A 6 2.13 11.38 58.66
N MET A 7 0.86 11.65 59.01
CA MET A 7 -0.28 11.72 58.11
C MET A 7 -0.04 12.66 56.90
N PRO A 8 0.44 13.91 57.08
CA PRO A 8 0.65 14.85 55.98
C PRO A 8 1.73 14.36 55.00
N LEU A 9 2.80 13.74 55.50
CA LEU A 9 3.88 13.20 54.66
C LEU A 9 3.39 12.03 53.81
N LEU A 10 2.57 11.15 54.39
CA LEU A 10 1.91 10.06 53.67
C LEU A 10 0.96 10.59 52.57
N SER A 11 0.19 11.64 52.86
CA SER A 11 -0.69 12.27 51.88
C SER A 11 0.08 12.90 50.70
N THR A 12 1.18 13.60 50.97
CA THR A 12 2.04 14.17 49.91
C THR A 12 2.69 13.07 49.07
N LEU A 13 3.20 12.00 49.71
CA LEU A 13 3.82 10.89 49.01
C LEU A 13 2.81 10.13 48.13
N ALA A 14 1.59 9.92 48.63
CA ALA A 14 0.51 9.33 47.84
C ALA A 14 0.11 10.23 46.66
N GLY A 15 -0.02 11.54 46.88
CA GLY A 15 -0.31 12.50 45.81
C GLY A 15 0.77 12.55 44.73
N ALA A 16 2.05 12.53 45.14
CA ALA A 16 3.18 12.47 44.21
C ALA A 16 3.20 11.16 43.42
N ALA A 17 2.98 10.02 44.08
CA ALA A 17 2.90 8.72 43.41
C ALA A 17 1.76 8.65 42.39
N ILE A 18 0.57 9.17 42.74
CA ILE A 18 -0.57 9.26 41.82
C ILE A 18 -0.25 10.17 40.64
N GLY A 19 0.36 11.33 40.88
CA GLY A 19 0.78 12.26 39.82
C GLY A 19 1.74 11.61 38.84
N ILE A 20 2.78 10.94 39.34
CA ILE A 20 3.77 10.23 38.50
C ILE A 20 3.10 9.09 37.71
N ALA A 21 2.25 8.28 38.36
CA ALA A 21 1.54 7.19 37.69
C ALA A 21 0.61 7.70 36.58
N ALA A 22 -0.10 8.81 36.83
CA ALA A 22 -0.95 9.45 35.83
C ALA A 22 -0.14 9.97 34.63
N THR A 23 1.03 10.59 34.87
CA THR A 23 1.94 11.03 33.81
C THR A 23 2.45 9.86 32.98
N LEU A 24 2.90 8.77 33.62
CA LEU A 24 3.40 7.58 32.92
C LEU A 24 2.33 6.92 32.05
N ILE A 25 1.09 6.82 32.55
CA ILE A 25 -0.04 6.28 31.78
C ILE A 25 -0.38 7.19 30.59
N ALA A 26 -0.41 8.51 30.81
CA ALA A 26 -0.68 9.47 29.76
C ALA A 26 0.40 9.42 28.67
N ASP A 27 1.67 9.33 29.05
CA ASP A 27 2.81 9.25 28.14
C ASP A 27 2.81 7.93 27.37
N ARG A 28 2.55 6.81 28.04
CA ARG A 28 2.40 5.50 27.39
C ARG A 28 1.27 5.50 26.35
N ASN A 29 0.14 6.14 26.66
CA ASN A 29 -0.98 6.27 25.74
C ASN A 29 -0.65 7.20 24.57
N ARG A 30 0.12 8.28 24.80
CA ARG A 30 0.62 9.15 23.74
C ARG A 30 1.53 8.37 22.80
N TRP A 31 2.54 7.68 23.33
CA TRP A 31 3.48 6.88 22.54
C TRP A 31 2.76 5.86 21.67
N ARG A 32 1.84 5.09 22.24
CA ARG A 32 1.05 4.11 21.48
C ARG A 32 0.24 4.73 20.34
N ARG A 33 -0.32 5.92 20.55
CA ARG A 33 -1.06 6.64 19.50
C ARG A 33 -0.14 7.16 18.40
N GLU A 34 1.04 7.67 18.76
CA GLU A 34 2.03 8.14 17.81
C GLU A 34 2.57 6.99 16.96
N GLU A 35 2.90 5.86 17.58
CA GLU A 35 3.34 4.64 16.89
C GLU A 35 2.26 4.09 15.93
N ALA A 36 1.00 4.06 16.36
CA ALA A 36 -0.12 3.66 15.51
C ALA A 36 -0.34 4.61 14.32
N ARG A 37 -0.22 5.93 14.55
CA ARG A 37 -0.32 6.95 13.48
C ARG A 37 0.82 6.81 12.49
N HIS A 38 2.05 6.69 12.97
CA HIS A 38 3.23 6.49 12.12
C HIS A 38 3.10 5.23 11.27
N ALA A 39 2.64 4.11 11.85
CA ALA A 39 2.40 2.88 11.09
C ALA A 39 1.34 3.08 9.99
N LEU A 40 0.27 3.84 10.26
CA LEU A 40 -0.76 4.17 9.27
C LEU A 40 -0.21 5.07 8.14
N GLU A 41 0.62 6.04 8.49
CA GLU A 41 1.27 6.94 7.53
C GLU A 41 2.21 6.19 6.59
N VAL A 42 3.05 5.30 7.14
CA VAL A 42 3.93 4.43 6.35
C VAL A 42 3.11 3.55 5.39
N ARG A 43 2.04 2.89 5.88
CA ARG A 43 1.17 2.07 5.02
C ARG A 43 0.53 2.91 3.91
N ARG A 44 -0.01 4.09 4.24
CA ARG A 44 -0.59 5.01 3.25
C ARG A 44 0.43 5.40 2.18
N ALA A 45 1.66 5.72 2.57
CA ALA A 45 2.72 6.08 1.64
C ALA A 45 3.07 4.91 0.70
N VAL A 46 3.27 3.71 1.25
CA VAL A 46 3.57 2.49 0.47
C VAL A 46 2.42 2.16 -0.49
N TYR A 47 1.17 2.21 -0.04
CA TYR A 47 0.01 1.92 -0.88
C TYR A 47 -0.14 2.92 -2.02
N THR A 48 0.13 4.21 -1.76
CA THR A 48 0.07 5.26 -2.76
C THR A 48 1.18 5.08 -3.81
N ALA A 49 2.42 4.81 -3.37
CA ALA A 49 3.54 4.56 -4.27
C ALA A 49 3.28 3.33 -5.16
N TYR A 50 2.80 2.23 -4.57
CA TYR A 50 2.49 1.01 -5.31
C TYR A 50 1.35 1.20 -6.33
N ALA A 51 0.25 1.82 -5.92
CA ALA A 51 -0.88 2.06 -6.83
C ALA A 51 -0.50 3.01 -7.99
N SER A 52 0.39 3.98 -7.74
CA SER A 52 0.89 4.90 -8.77
C SER A 52 1.81 4.15 -9.75
N ALA A 53 2.78 3.38 -9.24
CA ALA A 53 3.68 2.60 -10.08
C ALA A 53 2.94 1.58 -10.97
N LEU A 54 1.88 0.94 -10.45
CA LEU A 54 1.01 0.06 -11.26
C LEU A 54 0.27 0.82 -12.36
N LYS A 55 -0.18 2.04 -12.08
CA LYS A 55 -0.84 2.88 -13.08
C LYS A 55 0.14 3.29 -14.16
N ASP A 56 1.30 3.81 -13.77
CA ASP A 56 2.34 4.27 -14.69
C ASP A 56 2.82 3.13 -15.59
N ALA A 57 3.09 1.95 -15.00
CA ALA A 57 3.44 0.76 -15.77
C ALA A 57 2.34 0.33 -16.76
N GLY A 58 1.07 0.47 -16.38
CA GLY A 58 -0.06 0.19 -17.27
C GLY A 58 -0.19 1.16 -18.43
N GLU A 59 0.11 2.45 -18.22
CA GLU A 59 0.12 3.46 -19.28
C GLU A 59 1.31 3.26 -20.22
N GLU A 60 2.50 2.99 -19.68
CA GLU A 60 3.71 2.70 -20.46
C GLU A 60 3.54 1.46 -21.34
N ILE A 61 3.02 0.37 -20.78
CA ILE A 61 2.70 -0.85 -21.54
C ILE A 61 1.72 -0.55 -22.70
N ARG A 62 0.70 0.28 -22.44
CA ARG A 62 -0.30 0.64 -23.46
C ARG A 62 0.28 1.58 -24.52
N ALA A 63 1.14 2.52 -24.14
CA ALA A 63 1.84 3.41 -25.07
C ALA A 63 2.72 2.62 -26.04
N VAL A 64 3.48 1.64 -25.53
CA VAL A 64 4.29 0.73 -26.38
C VAL A 64 3.39 -0.11 -27.29
N ALA A 65 2.24 -0.60 -26.81
CA ALA A 65 1.30 -1.36 -27.63
C ALA A 65 0.63 -0.53 -28.74
N LEU A 66 0.48 0.79 -28.56
CA LEU A 66 -0.09 1.71 -29.54
C LEU A 66 0.92 2.24 -30.57
N GLY A 67 2.23 2.21 -30.28
CA GLY A 67 3.30 2.79 -31.10
C GLY A 67 3.74 1.95 -32.30
N ASP A 68 2.81 1.60 -33.18
CA ASP A 68 2.87 0.58 -34.24
C ASP A 68 4.24 0.26 -34.93
N HIS A 69 4.42 -1.03 -35.22
CA HIS A 69 5.46 -1.68 -36.07
C HIS A 69 6.93 -1.66 -35.59
N MET A 70 7.18 -2.01 -34.32
CA MET A 70 8.45 -2.65 -33.96
C MET A 70 8.46 -4.13 -34.40
N SER A 71 9.60 -4.66 -34.84
CA SER A 71 9.79 -6.11 -35.03
C SER A 71 9.43 -6.84 -33.72
N GLU A 72 8.99 -8.10 -33.79
CA GLU A 72 8.61 -8.88 -32.59
C GLU A 72 9.68 -8.84 -31.49
N SER A 73 10.95 -8.96 -31.89
CA SER A 73 12.11 -8.88 -30.97
C SER A 73 12.27 -7.50 -30.32
N ALA A 74 11.97 -6.43 -31.05
CA ALA A 74 12.07 -5.06 -30.56
C ALA A 74 10.88 -4.69 -29.66
N ARG A 75 9.70 -5.28 -29.90
CA ARG A 75 8.51 -5.11 -29.06
C ARG A 75 8.66 -5.75 -27.69
N ASP A 76 9.11 -7.00 -27.61
CA ASP A 76 9.35 -7.68 -26.32
C ASP A 76 10.38 -6.94 -25.46
N ALA A 77 11.48 -6.48 -26.09
CA ALA A 77 12.51 -5.69 -25.41
C ALA A 77 11.97 -4.33 -24.91
N ALA A 78 11.24 -3.60 -25.75
CA ALA A 78 10.67 -2.29 -25.39
C ALA A 78 9.64 -2.40 -24.25
N VAL A 79 8.75 -3.39 -24.31
CA VAL A 79 7.76 -3.64 -23.27
C VAL A 79 8.41 -4.01 -21.93
N ARG A 80 9.47 -4.82 -21.94
CA ARG A 80 10.22 -5.15 -20.71
C ARG A 80 10.96 -3.96 -20.14
N GLU A 81 11.53 -3.11 -20.98
CA GLU A 81 12.27 -1.93 -20.53
C GLU A 81 11.35 -0.87 -19.94
N ALA A 82 10.22 -0.60 -20.61
CA ALA A 82 9.18 0.27 -20.09
C ALA A 82 8.68 -0.18 -18.70
N PHE A 83 8.54 -1.50 -18.50
CA PHE A 83 8.18 -2.05 -17.20
C PHE A 83 9.23 -1.82 -16.11
N ARG A 84 10.53 -1.92 -16.44
CA ARG A 84 11.63 -1.71 -15.48
C ARG A 84 11.74 -0.26 -15.01
N GLY A 85 11.48 0.70 -15.90
CA GLY A 85 11.58 2.14 -15.60
C GLY A 85 10.56 2.67 -14.59
N THR A 86 9.48 1.93 -14.32
CA THR A 86 8.32 2.39 -13.53
C THR A 86 8.53 2.34 -12.01
N GLY A 87 9.62 1.74 -11.52
CA GLY A 87 9.85 1.51 -10.10
C GLY A 87 8.88 0.51 -9.45
N LEU A 88 8.03 -0.15 -10.24
CA LEU A 88 7.01 -1.08 -9.74
C LEU A 88 7.59 -2.22 -8.90
N HIS A 89 8.75 -2.76 -9.28
CA HIS A 89 9.43 -3.79 -8.48
C HIS A 89 9.79 -3.29 -7.08
N THR A 90 10.38 -2.10 -6.97
CA THR A 90 10.73 -1.50 -5.68
C THR A 90 9.46 -1.25 -4.85
N ALA A 91 8.40 -0.76 -5.47
CA ALA A 91 7.12 -0.56 -4.78
C ALA A 91 6.47 -1.89 -4.34
N SER A 92 6.60 -2.97 -5.12
CA SER A 92 6.16 -4.32 -4.74
C SER A 92 6.86 -4.81 -3.48
N GLU A 93 8.19 -4.68 -3.41
CA GLU A 93 8.98 -5.09 -2.24
C GLU A 93 8.55 -4.33 -0.98
N GLN A 94 8.34 -3.02 -1.10
CA GLN A 94 7.83 -2.21 0.01
C GLN A 94 6.43 -2.67 0.46
N LEU A 95 5.56 -3.01 -0.48
CA LEU A 95 4.23 -3.54 -0.17
C LEU A 95 4.32 -4.89 0.56
N TRP A 96 5.22 -5.77 0.15
CA TRP A 96 5.41 -7.07 0.79
C TRP A 96 5.98 -6.98 2.20
N LEU A 97 6.83 -5.98 2.46
CA LEU A 97 7.43 -5.76 3.77
C LEU A 97 6.43 -5.16 4.78
N VAL A 98 5.54 -4.28 4.33
CA VAL A 98 4.73 -3.43 5.22
C VAL A 98 3.25 -3.79 5.18
N GLY A 99 2.76 -4.33 4.07
CA GLY A 99 1.35 -4.63 3.86
C GLY A 99 0.89 -5.87 4.63
N PRO A 100 -0.34 -5.88 5.17
CA PRO A 100 -0.93 -7.09 5.73
C PRO A 100 -1.20 -8.13 4.62
N PRO A 101 -1.33 -9.43 4.96
CA PRO A 101 -1.44 -10.50 3.97
C PRO A 101 -2.54 -10.32 2.93
N LEU A 102 -3.71 -9.79 3.33
CA LEU A 102 -4.84 -9.58 2.42
C LEU A 102 -4.58 -8.46 1.40
N VAL A 103 -3.83 -7.42 1.78
CA VAL A 103 -3.43 -6.35 0.88
C VAL A 103 -2.34 -6.85 -0.06
N VAL A 104 -1.36 -7.58 0.48
CA VAL A 104 -0.28 -8.18 -0.32
C VAL A 104 -0.83 -9.13 -1.38
N ALA A 105 -1.76 -10.02 -1.01
CA ALA A 105 -2.40 -10.93 -1.94
C ALA A 105 -3.14 -10.18 -3.06
N ALA A 106 -3.98 -9.20 -2.72
CA ALA A 106 -4.70 -8.42 -3.72
C ALA A 106 -3.77 -7.56 -4.60
N GLY A 107 -2.68 -7.03 -4.02
CA GLY A 107 -1.64 -6.31 -4.76
C GLY A 107 -0.89 -7.22 -5.72
N ASN A 108 -0.63 -8.46 -5.34
CA ASN A 108 0.00 -9.46 -6.20
C ASN A 108 -0.91 -9.87 -7.36
N GLU A 109 -2.21 -10.03 -7.13
CA GLU A 109 -3.18 -10.24 -8.22
C GLU A 109 -3.20 -9.07 -9.22
N ALA A 110 -3.17 -7.83 -8.72
CA ALA A 110 -3.06 -6.65 -9.57
C ALA A 110 -1.76 -6.65 -10.40
N PHE A 111 -0.63 -6.97 -9.79
CA PHE A 111 0.66 -7.12 -10.48
C PHE A 111 0.63 -8.21 -11.54
N HIS A 112 0.08 -9.38 -11.23
CA HIS A 112 -0.04 -10.48 -12.17
C HIS A 112 -0.95 -10.14 -13.35
N SER A 113 -2.08 -9.46 -13.11
CA SER A 113 -2.97 -9.02 -14.19
C SER A 113 -2.25 -8.07 -15.17
N LEU A 114 -1.41 -7.17 -14.65
CA LEU A 114 -0.61 -6.28 -15.48
C LEU A 114 0.45 -7.03 -16.28
N ARG A 115 1.11 -8.01 -15.65
CA ARG A 115 2.09 -8.88 -16.32
C ARG A 115 1.46 -9.71 -17.42
N GLN A 116 0.25 -10.24 -17.22
CA GLN A 116 -0.49 -10.97 -18.25
C GLN A 116 -0.80 -10.07 -19.46
N MET A 117 -1.27 -8.85 -19.21
CA MET A 117 -1.53 -7.85 -20.24
C MET A 117 -0.25 -7.48 -21.02
N ARG A 118 0.86 -7.28 -20.31
CA ARG A 118 2.20 -7.07 -20.89
C ARG A 118 2.61 -8.20 -21.82
N ASP A 119 2.53 -9.44 -21.33
CA ASP A 119 2.93 -10.63 -22.06
C ASP A 119 2.01 -10.86 -23.28
N ALA A 120 0.73 -10.46 -23.20
CA ALA A 120 -0.21 -10.50 -24.32
C ALA A 120 0.17 -9.51 -25.44
N TYR A 121 0.49 -8.27 -25.10
CA TYR A 121 0.95 -7.30 -26.10
C TYR A 121 2.31 -7.68 -26.70
N ALA A 122 3.21 -8.29 -25.93
CA ALA A 122 4.45 -8.84 -26.45
C ALA A 122 4.20 -9.94 -27.50
N ARG A 123 3.14 -10.75 -27.32
CA ARG A 123 2.68 -11.74 -28.33
C ARG A 123 1.90 -11.13 -29.49
N GLY A 124 1.69 -9.81 -29.50
CA GLY A 124 1.02 -9.11 -30.59
C GLY A 124 -0.50 -9.05 -30.51
N VAL A 125 -1.10 -9.25 -29.32
CA VAL A 125 -2.53 -8.98 -29.13
C VAL A 125 -2.85 -7.54 -29.51
N ALA A 126 -3.79 -7.36 -30.42
CA ALA A 126 -4.19 -6.04 -30.91
C ALA A 126 -4.98 -5.27 -29.84
N VAL A 127 -4.64 -4.00 -29.64
CA VAL A 127 -5.39 -3.09 -28.77
C VAL A 127 -6.82 -2.95 -29.28
N GLY A 128 -7.80 -3.06 -28.39
CA GLY A 128 -9.23 -3.02 -28.72
C GLY A 128 -9.81 -4.35 -29.19
N SER A 129 -9.02 -5.42 -29.30
CA SER A 129 -9.55 -6.77 -29.55
C SER A 129 -10.40 -7.28 -28.37
N ALA A 130 -11.18 -8.34 -28.62
CA ALA A 130 -11.93 -9.01 -27.55
C ALA A 130 -10.99 -9.56 -26.46
N GLU A 131 -9.80 -10.04 -26.85
CA GLU A 131 -8.78 -10.53 -25.93
C GLU A 131 -8.19 -9.38 -25.09
N ASP A 132 -7.86 -8.23 -25.71
CA ASP A 132 -7.43 -7.02 -24.99
C ASP A 132 -8.49 -6.54 -23.98
N THR A 133 -9.76 -6.55 -24.39
CA THR A 133 -10.87 -6.15 -23.53
C THR A 133 -10.97 -7.05 -22.29
N ALA A 134 -10.77 -8.35 -22.43
CA ALA A 134 -10.75 -9.29 -21.31
C ALA A 134 -9.62 -8.98 -20.31
N PHE A 135 -8.41 -8.70 -20.80
CA PHE A 135 -7.29 -8.31 -19.94
C PHE A 135 -7.53 -6.97 -19.23
N ILE A 136 -8.11 -5.98 -19.91
CA ILE A 136 -8.49 -4.71 -19.30
C ILE A 136 -9.50 -4.92 -18.16
N GLN A 137 -10.50 -5.77 -18.36
CA GLN A 137 -11.50 -6.05 -17.31
C GLN A 137 -10.90 -6.81 -16.13
N GLN A 138 -10.06 -7.82 -16.38
CA GLN A 138 -9.36 -8.54 -15.33
C GLN A 138 -8.49 -7.59 -14.49
N ARG A 139 -7.72 -6.71 -15.15
CA ARG A 139 -6.90 -5.69 -14.49
C ARG A 139 -7.76 -4.70 -13.70
N ARG A 140 -8.90 -4.24 -14.25
CA ARG A 140 -9.82 -3.33 -13.54
C ARG A 140 -10.32 -3.97 -12.25
N THR A 141 -10.76 -5.22 -12.30
CA THR A 141 -11.25 -5.97 -11.15
C THR A 141 -10.16 -6.17 -10.10
N ALA A 142 -8.96 -6.59 -10.49
CA ALA A 142 -7.84 -6.78 -9.58
C ALA A 142 -7.42 -5.46 -8.91
N MET A 143 -7.34 -4.37 -9.68
CA MET A 143 -7.03 -3.03 -9.15
C MET A 143 -8.11 -2.51 -8.20
N ALA A 144 -9.39 -2.77 -8.47
CA ALA A 144 -10.50 -2.42 -7.58
C ALA A 144 -10.40 -3.19 -6.25
N GLN A 145 -10.22 -4.51 -6.33
CA GLN A 145 -10.04 -5.35 -5.14
C GLN A 145 -8.83 -4.92 -4.31
N MET A 146 -7.69 -4.64 -4.94
CA MET A 146 -6.50 -4.11 -4.25
C MET A 146 -6.81 -2.81 -3.51
N ARG A 147 -7.40 -1.81 -4.18
CA ARG A 147 -7.77 -0.54 -3.56
C ARG A 147 -8.75 -0.73 -2.41
N ARG A 148 -9.72 -1.64 -2.54
CA ARG A 148 -10.65 -1.96 -1.48
C ARG A 148 -9.93 -2.50 -0.25
N ARG A 149 -9.04 -3.49 -0.40
CA ARG A 149 -8.24 -4.04 0.71
C ARG A 149 -7.34 -2.99 1.37
N MET A 150 -6.69 -2.15 0.58
CA MET A 150 -5.86 -1.06 1.11
C MET A 150 -6.68 -0.07 1.93
N ARG A 151 -7.90 0.26 1.49
CA ARG A 151 -8.78 1.17 2.23
C ARG A 151 -9.27 0.54 3.53
N GLU A 152 -9.72 -0.71 3.47
CA GLU A 152 -10.11 -1.49 4.65
C GLU A 152 -9.00 -1.51 5.70
N ASP A 153 -7.75 -1.76 5.28
CA ASP A 153 -6.58 -1.74 6.17
C ASP A 153 -6.26 -0.33 6.74
N LEU A 154 -6.50 0.72 5.97
CA LEU A 154 -6.38 2.10 6.45
C LEU A 154 -7.55 2.54 7.34
N GLY A 155 -8.55 1.68 7.58
CA GLY A 155 -9.77 2.03 8.31
C GLY A 155 -10.71 2.96 7.54
N ILE A 156 -10.55 3.02 6.21
CA ILE A 156 -11.36 3.82 5.30
C ILE A 156 -12.37 2.87 4.64
N GLY A 157 -13.67 3.17 4.75
CA GLY A 157 -14.73 2.36 4.13
C GLY A 157 -14.59 2.21 2.61
N PRO A 158 -15.42 1.35 1.97
CA PRO A 158 -15.31 1.05 0.54
C PRO A 158 -15.44 2.30 -0.35
N LEU A 159 -14.91 2.23 -1.57
CA LEU A 159 -15.15 3.24 -2.60
C LEU A 159 -16.57 3.02 -3.13
N GLY A 160 -17.51 3.92 -2.81
CA GLY A 160 -18.89 3.88 -3.32
C GLY A 160 -19.04 4.24 -4.81
N ILE A 161 -18.00 3.99 -5.61
CA ILE A 161 -17.91 4.28 -7.05
C ILE A 161 -17.54 3.03 -7.86
N GLU A 162 -17.64 1.84 -7.25
CA GLU A 162 -17.49 0.54 -7.95
C GLU A 162 -18.72 0.21 -8.80
#